data_AF-A0A2N0QHF3-F1
#
_entry.id   AF-A0A2N0QHF3-F1
#
_cell.length_a   1.000
_cell.length_b   1.000
_cell.length_c   1.000
_cell.angle_alpha   90.00
_cell.angle_beta   90.00
_cell.angle_gamma   90.00
#
_symmetry.space_group_name_H-M   'P 1'
#
loop_
_entity.id
_entity.type
_entity.pdbx_description
1 polymer ?
#
loop_
_entity_poly.entity_id
_entity_poly.type
_entity_poly.pdbx_seq_one_letter_code
_entity_poly.pdbx_strand_id
1 'polypeptide(L)' 'MNEIKLSDDVFEQIKDFDNKYLTEEQESLIDKLITDEELKERYKENGLCKKCKQPRIDSGDCNYCLFQPNFKNWTSGNHD' A
#
# COMPACT_ATOMS: atom_id res chain seq x y z
N MET A 1 -4.02 -6.30 13.45
CA MET A 1 -3.26 -6.37 12.18
C MET A 1 -2.71 -4.98 11.98
N ASN A 2 -1.39 -4.78 12.06
CA ASN A 2 -0.83 -3.43 11.84
C ASN A 2 -1.14 -3.07 10.39
N GLU A 3 -1.97 -2.07 10.18
CA GLU A 3 -2.29 -1.55 8.85
C GLU A 3 -1.03 -0.86 8.33
N ILE A 4 -0.20 -1.59 7.57
CA ILE A 4 0.98 -1.01 6.93
C ILE A 4 0.49 -0.14 5.78
N LYS A 5 0.14 1.10 6.10
CA LYS A 5 -0.40 2.09 5.16
C LYS A 5 0.69 3.12 4.86
N LEU A 6 0.94 3.38 3.57
CA LEU A 6 1.76 4.51 3.15
C LEU A 6 1.11 5.83 3.60
N SER A 7 1.92 6.81 3.99
CA SER A 7 1.38 8.15 4.22
C SER A 7 0.82 8.73 2.91
N ASP A 8 -0.18 9.60 3.02
CA ASP A 8 -0.78 10.23 1.84
C ASP A 8 0.26 11.03 1.04
N ASP A 9 1.23 11.66 1.73
CA ASP A 9 2.33 12.39 1.10
C ASP A 9 3.23 11.48 0.26
N VAL A 10 3.66 10.34 0.83
CA VAL A 10 4.46 9.33 0.11
C VAL A 10 3.69 8.85 -1.10
N PHE A 11 2.41 8.49 -0.93
CA PHE A 11 1.57 8.04 -2.03
C PHE A 11 1.50 9.06 -3.17
N GLU A 12 1.24 10.33 -2.87
CA GLU A 12 1.14 11.38 -3.89
C GLU A 12 2.45 11.59 -4.68
N GLN A 13 3.61 11.36 -4.06
CA GLN A 13 4.91 11.43 -4.73
C GLN A 13 5.13 10.31 -5.75
N ILE A 14 4.62 9.10 -5.47
CA ILE A 14 4.94 7.90 -6.28
C ILE A 14 3.74 7.34 -7.08
N LYS A 15 2.51 7.88 -6.92
CA LYS A 15 1.27 7.33 -7.52
C LYS A 15 1.25 7.28 -9.05
N ASP A 16 2.09 8.08 -9.70
CA ASP A 16 2.13 8.23 -11.16
C ASP A 16 3.40 7.61 -11.77
N PHE A 17 4.22 6.95 -10.94
CA PHE A 17 5.36 6.17 -11.44
C PHE A 17 4.88 4.87 -12.07
N ASP A 18 5.52 4.48 -13.17
CA ASP A 18 5.34 3.17 -13.75
C ASP A 18 6.28 2.19 -13.04
N ASN A 19 5.72 1.31 -12.20
CA ASN A 19 6.51 0.35 -11.44
C ASN A 19 7.28 -0.64 -12.33
N LYS A 20 6.89 -0.83 -13.60
CA LYS A 20 7.60 -1.69 -14.56
C LYS A 20 8.80 -0.98 -15.21
N TYR A 21 8.83 0.35 -15.18
CA TYR A 21 9.82 1.17 -15.87
C TYR A 21 10.32 2.30 -14.97
N LEU A 22 10.78 1.95 -13.77
CA LEU A 22 11.37 2.92 -12.84
C LEU A 22 12.77 3.34 -13.31
N THR A 23 13.07 4.63 -13.20
CA THR A 23 14.44 5.15 -13.35
C THR A 23 15.23 4.96 -12.05
N GLU A 24 16.56 4.99 -12.13
CA GLU A 24 17.43 4.91 -10.95
C GLU A 24 17.11 6.00 -9.90
N GLU A 25 16.73 7.20 -10.35
CA GLU A 25 16.30 8.29 -9.47
C GLU A 25 14.97 7.98 -8.77
N GLN A 26 14.00 7.41 -9.49
CA GLN A 26 12.72 7.00 -8.92
C GLN A 26 12.89 5.86 -7.93
N GLU A 27 13.73 4.86 -8.24
CA GLU A 27 14.06 3.78 -7.32
C GLU A 27 14.71 4.31 -6.04
N SER A 28 15.69 5.21 -6.17
CA SER A 28 16.34 5.84 -5.00
C SER A 28 15.35 6.67 -4.17
N LEU A 29 14.38 7.34 -4.79
CA LEU A 29 13.33 8.05 -4.07
C LEU A 29 12.42 7.06 -3.32
N ILE A 30 12.01 5.97 -3.96
CA ILE A 30 11.18 4.93 -3.32
C ILE A 30 11.92 4.31 -2.13
N ASP A 31 13.20 3.98 -2.26
CA ASP A 31 14.05 3.45 -1.17
C ASP A 31 14.10 4.40 0.04
N LYS A 32 14.02 5.72 -0.19
CA LYS A 32 13.99 6.73 0.88
C LYS A 32 12.61 6.90 1.50
N LEU A 33 11.54 6.82 0.69
CA LEU A 33 10.17 7.04 1.14
C LEU A 33 9.56 5.81 1.81
N ILE A 34 9.89 4.61 1.32
CA ILE A 34 9.41 3.33 1.81
C ILE A 34 10.58 2.61 2.48
N THR A 35 10.67 2.74 3.79
CA THR A 35 11.72 2.07 4.59
C THR A 35 11.46 0.58 4.83
N ASP A 36 10.24 0.13 4.56
CA ASP A 36 9.84 -1.26 4.70
C ASP A 36 10.18 -2.02 3.41
N GLU A 37 11.14 -2.94 3.52
CA GLU A 37 11.64 -3.72 2.38
C GLU A 37 10.53 -4.57 1.73
N GLU A 38 9.62 -5.13 2.52
CA GLU A 38 8.51 -5.97 2.02
C GLU A 38 7.51 -5.14 1.21
N LEU A 39 7.15 -3.95 1.68
CA LEU A 39 6.31 -3.02 0.92
C LEU A 39 6.96 -2.58 -0.38
N LYS A 40 8.28 -2.34 -0.34
CA LYS A 40 9.05 -1.90 -1.50
C LYS A 40 9.07 -2.98 -2.58
N GLU A 41 9.36 -4.23 -2.21
CA GLU A 41 9.31 -5.35 -3.15
C GLU A 41 7.91 -5.48 -3.76
N ARG A 42 6.86 -5.45 -2.94
CA ARG A 42 5.47 -5.49 -3.41
C ARG A 42 5.12 -4.35 -4.37
N TYR A 43 5.61 -3.14 -4.08
CA TYR A 43 5.43 -2.00 -4.96
C TYR A 43 6.09 -2.23 -6.31
N LYS A 44 7.33 -2.74 -6.33
CA LYS A 44 8.05 -3.02 -7.58
C LYS A 44 7.34 -4.12 -8.39
N GLU A 45 6.89 -5.18 -7.74
CA GLU A 45 6.22 -6.30 -8.40
C GLU A 45 4.81 -5.97 -8.91
N ASN A 46 3.96 -5.42 -8.04
CA ASN A 46 2.53 -5.31 -8.29
C ASN A 46 2.03 -3.87 -8.46
N GLY A 47 2.87 -2.88 -8.20
CA GLY A 47 2.52 -1.46 -8.26
C GLY A 47 1.57 -1.03 -7.15
N LEU A 48 1.03 0.20 -7.29
CA LEU A 48 0.10 0.78 -6.34
C LEU A 48 -1.35 0.53 -6.69
N CYS A 49 -2.17 0.44 -5.66
CA CYS A 49 -3.59 0.66 -5.77
C CYS A 49 -3.94 2.12 -5.47
N LYS A 50 -4.44 2.85 -6.47
CA LYS A 50 -4.87 4.26 -6.31
C LYS A 50 -6.07 4.44 -5.38
N LYS A 51 -6.91 3.41 -5.22
CA LYS A 51 -8.08 3.46 -4.32
C LYS A 51 -7.69 3.30 -2.85
N CYS A 52 -6.80 2.35 -2.58
CA CYS A 52 -6.37 2.01 -1.22
C CYS A 52 -5.12 2.76 -0.76
N LYS A 53 -4.45 3.46 -1.68
CA LYS A 53 -3.19 4.20 -1.46
C LYS A 53 -2.08 3.33 -0.87
N GLN A 54 -1.97 2.08 -1.35
CA GLN A 54 -1.03 1.06 -0.86
C GLN A 54 -0.52 0.18 -2.00
N PRO A 55 0.67 -0.44 -1.84
CA PRO A 55 1.14 -1.48 -2.76
C PRO A 55 0.15 -2.63 -2.82
N ARG A 56 0.00 -3.23 -4.01
CA ARG A 56 -0.85 -4.41 -4.16
C ARG A 56 -0.13 -5.64 -3.59
N ILE A 57 -0.90 -6.53 -2.95
CA ILE A 57 -0.40 -7.83 -2.48
C ILE A 57 -0.18 -8.76 -3.67
N ASP A 58 -1.01 -8.64 -4.70
CA ASP A 58 -0.98 -9.47 -5.90
C ASP A 58 -1.31 -8.63 -7.14
N SER A 59 -0.89 -9.12 -8.29
CA SER A 59 -1.09 -8.58 -9.64
C SER A 59 -2.57 -8.41 -10.03
N GLY A 60 -3.48 -9.09 -9.33
CA GLY A 60 -4.92 -9.01 -9.51
C GLY A 60 -5.58 -7.79 -8.83
N ASP A 61 -6.80 -8.01 -8.33
CA ASP A 61 -7.54 -6.98 -7.62
C ASP A 61 -6.86 -6.60 -6.30
N CYS A 62 -6.95 -5.34 -5.93
CA CYS A 62 -6.42 -4.90 -4.64
C CYS A 62 -7.29 -5.49 -3.54
N ASN A 63 -6.81 -6.57 -2.92
CA ASN A 63 -7.49 -7.26 -1.83
C ASN A 63 -7.81 -6.32 -0.67
N TYR A 64 -6.99 -5.30 -0.39
CA TYR A 64 -7.32 -4.27 0.61
C TYR A 64 -8.56 -3.43 0.26
N CYS A 65 -8.88 -3.27 -1.02
CA CYS A 65 -10.07 -2.55 -1.45
C CYS A 65 -11.32 -3.41 -1.39
N LEU A 66 -11.16 -4.74 -1.42
CA LEU A 66 -12.22 -5.72 -1.22
C LEU A 66 -12.46 -5.99 0.26
N PHE A 67 -11.37 -6.07 1.03
CA PHE A 67 -11.34 -6.19 2.47
C PHE A 67 -11.04 -4.82 3.10
N GLN A 68 -11.89 -3.83 2.83
CA GLN A 68 -12.02 -2.75 3.80
C GLN A 68 -12.75 -3.36 4.99
N PRO A 69 -12.11 -3.49 6.16
CA PRO A 69 -12.84 -4.01 7.28
C PRO A 69 -13.89 -2.96 7.66
N ASN A 70 -15.15 -3.29 7.46
CA ASN A 70 -16.30 -2.57 8.00
C ASN A 70 -16.32 -2.69 9.54
N PHE A 71 -15.23 -2.39 10.25
CA PHE A 71 -15.16 -2.30 11.71
C PHE A 71 -15.97 -1.11 12.26
N LYS A 72 -17.02 -0.65 11.56
CA LYS A 72 -17.98 0.28 12.15
C LYS A 72 -18.84 -0.37 13.23
N ASN A 73 -18.92 -1.72 13.29
CA ASN A 73 -19.82 -2.42 14.24
C ASN A 73 -19.20 -3.65 14.92
N TRP A 74 -17.96 -3.59 15.41
CA TRP A 74 -17.51 -4.53 16.44
C TRP A 74 -17.54 -3.84 17.80
N THR A 75 -18.74 -3.67 18.36
CA THR A 75 -18.86 -3.61 19.82
C THR A 75 -18.69 -5.03 20.32
N SER A 76 -17.56 -5.37 20.93
CA SER A 76 -17.43 -6.61 21.70
C SER A 76 -18.29 -6.46 22.96
N GLY A 77 -19.61 -6.48 22.78
CA GLY A 77 -20.59 -6.52 23.85
C GLY A 77 -20.64 -7.91 24.48
N ASN A 78 -19.50 -8.53 24.76
CA ASN A 78 -19.46 -9.55 25.80
C ASN A 78 -19.49 -8.78 27.12
N HIS A 79 -20.71 -8.49 27.58
CA HIS A 79 -20.94 -8.44 29.02
C HIS A 79 -20.78 -9.88 29.53
N ASP A 80 -19.96 -10.05 30.56
CA ASP A 80 -19.87 -11.28 31.38
C ASP A 80 -21.26 -11.74 31.86
#